data_AF-A0A4Q3NAJ7-F1
#
_entry.id   AF-A0A4Q3NAJ7-F1
#
_cell.length_a   1.000
_cell.length_b   1.000
_cell.length_c   1.000
_cell.angle_alpha   90.00
_cell.angle_beta   90.00
_cell.angle_gamma   90.00
#
_symmetry.space_group_name_H-M   'P 1'
#
loop_
_entity.id
_entity.type
_entity.pdbx_description
1 polymer ?
#
loop_
_entity_poly.entity_id
_entity_poly.type
_entity_poly.pdbx_seq_one_letter_code
_entity_poly.pdbx_strand_id
1 'polypeptide(L)'
;MFADEPCLDLAPGADAQADLLSRIRAIAPEDFERVLSGLASAAAAANVPSHGGAVAPGEAQADPRRFLEGVMQDPTVALSLRIEAAKALLQRGPG
;
A
#
# COMPACT_ATOMS: atom_id res chain seq x y z
N MET A 1 -27.48 -32.67 -8.33
CA MET A 1 -26.86 -31.37 -8.64
C MET A 1 -26.66 -30.69 -7.31
N PHE A 2 -25.48 -30.90 -6.70
CA PHE A 2 -25.14 -30.34 -5.40
C PHE A 2 -24.75 -28.87 -5.58
N ALA A 3 -25.23 -28.07 -4.65
CA ALA A 3 -25.40 -26.63 -4.76
C ALA A 3 -24.09 -25.85 -4.82
N ASP A 4 -24.21 -24.68 -5.44
CA ASP A 4 -23.33 -23.51 -5.38
C ASP A 4 -23.01 -23.07 -3.93
N GLU A 5 -22.23 -23.84 -3.19
CA GLU A 5 -21.59 -23.32 -1.98
C GLU A 5 -20.45 -22.38 -2.42
N PRO A 6 -20.46 -21.09 -2.01
CA PRO A 6 -19.32 -20.24 -2.25
C PRO A 6 -18.17 -20.89 -1.51
N CYS A 7 -17.07 -21.18 -2.21
CA CYS A 7 -15.84 -21.61 -1.58
C CYS A 7 -15.49 -20.57 -0.50
N LEU A 8 -15.85 -20.90 0.74
CA LEU A 8 -15.46 -20.16 1.91
C LEU A 8 -13.95 -20.37 1.97
N ASP A 9 -13.19 -19.35 1.58
CA ASP A 9 -11.74 -19.23 1.79
C ASP A 9 -11.50 -19.14 3.30
N LEU A 10 -11.85 -20.20 4.02
CA LEU A 10 -11.59 -20.35 5.42
C LEU A 10 -10.10 -20.59 5.54
N ALA A 11 -9.43 -19.69 6.26
CA ALA A 11 -8.05 -19.89 6.64
C ALA A 11 -7.89 -21.29 7.26
N PRO A 12 -6.81 -22.03 6.92
CA PRO A 12 -6.60 -23.36 7.48
C PRO A 12 -6.64 -23.28 9.01
N GLY A 13 -7.26 -24.29 9.64
CA GLY A 13 -7.18 -24.44 11.10
C GLY A 13 -5.73 -24.57 11.56
N ALA A 14 -5.48 -24.40 12.86
CA ALA A 14 -4.12 -24.32 13.42
C ALA A 14 -3.21 -25.49 12.98
N ASP A 15 -3.72 -26.72 12.96
CA ASP A 15 -2.96 -27.91 12.56
C ASP A 15 -2.65 -27.90 11.04
N ALA A 16 -3.63 -27.56 10.20
CA ALA A 16 -3.43 -27.46 8.76
C ALA A 16 -2.47 -26.31 8.39
N GLN A 17 -2.49 -25.22 9.16
CA GLN A 17 -1.53 -24.13 9.01
C GLN A 17 -0.13 -24.55 9.46
N ALA A 18 0.00 -25.27 10.57
CA ALA A 18 1.29 -25.80 11.03
C ALA A 18 1.89 -26.77 10.01
N ASP A 19 1.10 -27.70 9.46
CA ASP A 19 1.52 -28.61 8.41
C ASP A 19 1.97 -27.89 7.15
N LEU A 20 1.26 -26.82 6.75
CA LEU A 20 1.62 -25.99 5.61
C LEU A 20 2.95 -25.25 5.85
N LEU A 21 3.09 -24.59 7.01
CA LEU A 21 4.28 -23.81 7.36
C LEU A 21 5.51 -24.69 7.63
N SER A 22 5.32 -25.93 8.10
CA SER A 22 6.41 -26.88 8.38
C SER A 22 7.29 -27.17 7.17
N ARG A 23 6.74 -26.99 5.95
CA ARG A 23 7.42 -27.24 4.68
C ARG A 23 8.27 -26.05 4.22
N ILE A 24 8.11 -24.88 4.84
CA ILE A 24 8.81 -23.65 4.49
C ILE A 24 10.06 -23.51 5.34
N ARG A 25 11.19 -23.19 4.71
CA ARG A 25 12.44 -22.93 5.43
C ARG A 25 12.47 -21.48 5.92
N ALA A 26 12.87 -21.29 7.18
CA ALA A 26 13.15 -19.97 7.70
C ALA A 26 14.26 -19.27 6.89
N ILE A 27 14.12 -17.96 6.70
CA ILE A 27 15.14 -17.09 6.11
C ILE A 27 16.39 -17.08 7.01
N ALA A 28 17.58 -17.00 6.43
CA ALA A 28 18.81 -16.83 7.20
C ALA A 28 18.77 -15.46 7.93
N PRO A 29 19.24 -15.38 9.19
CA PRO A 29 19.23 -14.11 9.94
C PRO A 29 19.93 -12.97 9.18
N GLU A 30 21.04 -13.28 8.51
CA GLU A 30 21.83 -12.33 7.72
C GLU A 30 21.03 -11.75 6.55
N ASP A 31 20.26 -12.59 5.86
CA ASP A 31 19.43 -12.21 4.73
C ASP A 31 18.23 -11.38 5.20
N PHE A 32 17.66 -11.75 6.36
CA PHE A 32 16.57 -11.01 6.98
C PHE A 32 16.99 -9.59 7.37
N GLU A 33 18.13 -9.44 8.06
CA GLU A 33 18.69 -8.13 8.42
C GLU A 33 19.00 -7.26 7.20
N ARG A 34 19.51 -7.86 6.12
CA ARG A 34 19.76 -7.16 4.86
C ARG A 34 18.48 -6.63 4.23
N VAL A 35 17.42 -7.43 4.19
CA VAL A 35 16.11 -7.03 3.65
C VAL A 35 15.47 -5.95 4.54
N LEU A 36 15.51 -6.12 5.87
CA LEU A 36 15.01 -5.11 6.81
C LEU A 36 15.72 -3.77 6.66
N SER A 37 17.05 -3.79 6.54
CA SER A 37 17.84 -2.57 6.32
C SER A 37 17.48 -1.88 5.00
N GLY A 38 17.24 -2.66 3.93
CA GLY A 38 16.77 -2.15 2.65
C GLY A 38 15.38 -1.50 2.73
N LEU A 39 14.45 -2.13 3.45
CA LEU A 39 13.10 -1.59 3.68
C LEU A 39 13.13 -0.33 4.54
N ALA A 40 13.94 -0.30 5.60
CA ALA A 40 14.13 0.88 6.45
C ALA A 40 14.74 2.05 5.66
N SER A 41 15.71 1.78 4.78
CA SER A 41 16.29 2.79 3.89
C SER A 41 15.28 3.30 2.86
N ALA A 42 14.46 2.43 2.27
CA ALA A 42 13.39 2.83 1.36
C ALA A 42 12.31 3.65 2.08
N ALA A 43 11.94 3.27 3.30
CA ALA A 43 11.02 4.03 4.15
C ALA A 43 11.62 5.38 4.55
N ALA A 44 12.92 5.46 4.85
CA ALA A 44 13.61 6.72 5.14
C ALA A 44 13.72 7.61 3.91
N ALA A 45 13.90 7.04 2.71
CA ALA A 45 13.85 7.77 1.44
C ALA A 45 12.44 8.30 1.14
N ALA A 46 11.39 7.53 1.48
CA ALA A 46 10.00 7.97 1.40
C ALA A 46 9.63 9.00 2.49
N ASN A 47 10.35 8.98 3.62
CA ASN A 47 10.18 9.89 4.74
C ASN A 47 11.19 11.04 4.72
N VAL A 48 11.92 11.25 3.61
CA VAL A 48 12.49 12.57 3.34
C VAL A 48 11.26 13.45 3.13
N PRO A 49 10.95 14.36 4.06
CA PRO A 49 10.01 15.38 3.73
C PRO A 49 10.74 16.17 2.66
N SER A 50 10.25 16.15 1.43
CA SER A 50 10.25 17.39 0.68
C SER A 50 9.29 18.32 1.42
N HIS A 51 9.67 18.76 2.62
CA HIS A 51 9.13 19.97 3.21
C HIS A 51 9.45 21.00 2.16
N GLY A 52 8.41 21.36 1.41
CA GLY A 52 8.48 22.39 0.41
C GLY A 52 9.23 23.56 1.03
N GLY A 53 10.43 23.82 0.50
CA GLY A 53 10.82 25.20 0.30
C GLY A 53 9.64 25.80 -0.42
N ALA A 54 8.92 26.68 0.29
CA ALA A 54 7.63 27.25 -0.07
C ALA A 54 7.41 27.18 -1.59
N VAL A 55 6.79 26.11 -2.06
CA VAL A 55 6.42 26.02 -3.46
C VAL A 55 5.28 27.02 -3.54
N ALA A 56 5.60 28.19 -4.10
CA ALA A 56 4.58 29.12 -4.55
C ALA A 56 3.47 28.29 -5.22
N PRO A 57 2.17 28.58 -5.01
CA PRO A 57 1.05 27.74 -5.46
C PRO A 57 0.91 27.48 -6.98
N GLY A 58 1.98 27.56 -7.78
CA GLY A 58 1.95 27.47 -9.24
C GLY A 58 2.52 26.19 -9.86
N GLU A 59 3.39 25.42 -9.19
CA GLU A 59 4.18 24.37 -9.89
C GLU A 59 3.91 22.92 -9.46
N ALA A 60 3.53 22.67 -8.20
CA ALA A 60 3.01 21.36 -7.77
C ALA A 60 1.64 21.04 -8.40
N GLN A 61 1.06 21.99 -9.13
CA GLN A 61 -0.24 21.95 -9.78
C GLN A 61 -0.13 21.68 -11.30
N ALA A 62 0.97 21.10 -11.78
CA ALA A 62 1.08 20.77 -13.20
C ALA A 62 0.33 19.48 -13.57
N ASP A 63 0.13 18.55 -12.62
CA ASP A 63 -0.64 17.33 -12.85
C ASP A 63 -1.73 17.11 -11.78
N PRO A 64 -3.00 17.41 -12.11
CA PRO A 64 -4.14 17.16 -11.23
C PRO A 64 -4.24 15.71 -10.76
N ARG A 65 -3.74 14.74 -11.54
CA ARG A 65 -3.76 13.33 -11.16
C ARG A 65 -2.80 13.05 -10.02
N ARG A 66 -1.54 13.49 -10.12
CA ARG A 66 -0.54 13.36 -9.05
C ARG A 66 -1.01 13.98 -7.74
N PHE A 67 -1.69 15.12 -7.82
CA PHE A 67 -2.28 15.75 -6.64
C PHE A 67 -3.33 14.84 -5.97
N LEU A 68 -4.30 14.32 -6.74
CA LEU A 68 -5.34 13.45 -6.21
C LEU A 68 -4.80 12.11 -5.69
N GLU A 69 -3.77 11.55 -6.33
CA GLU A 69 -3.07 10.35 -5.87
C GLU A 69 -2.40 10.60 -4.50
N GLY A 70 -1.75 11.75 -4.32
CA GLY A 70 -1.18 12.16 -3.04
C GLY A 70 -2.24 12.33 -1.95
N VAL A 71 -3.36 13.00 -2.26
CA VAL A 71 -4.48 13.17 -1.31
C VAL A 71 -5.08 11.82 -0.91
N MET A 72 -5.25 10.88 -1.85
CA MET A 72 -5.83 9.55 -1.58
C MET A 72 -4.95 8.70 -0.66
N GLN A 73 -3.62 8.80 -0.79
CA GLN A 73 -2.65 7.97 -0.06
C GLN A 73 -2.27 8.51 1.33
N ASP A 74 -2.61 9.77 1.64
CA ASP A 74 -2.25 10.41 2.90
C ASP A 74 -3.18 10.00 4.05
N PRO A 75 -2.69 9.27 5.09
CA PRO A 75 -3.52 8.85 6.22
C PRO A 75 -3.96 10.00 7.14
N THR A 76 -3.28 11.16 7.08
CA THR A 76 -3.57 12.35 7.90
C THR A 76 -4.74 13.17 7.35
N VAL A 77 -5.07 13.00 6.06
CA VAL A 77 -6.20 13.64 5.41
C VAL A 77 -7.51 12.99 5.84
N ALA A 78 -8.58 13.78 6.00
CA ALA A 78 -9.90 13.25 6.33
C ALA A 78 -10.36 12.18 5.30
N LEU A 79 -10.93 11.06 5.78
CA LEU A 79 -11.35 9.94 4.93
C LEU A 79 -12.31 10.39 3.81
N SER A 80 -13.21 11.33 4.10
CA SER A 80 -14.14 11.88 3.11
C SER A 80 -13.41 12.51 1.92
N LEU A 81 -12.33 13.25 2.15
CA LEU A 81 -11.53 13.87 1.09
C LEU A 81 -10.75 12.83 0.27
N ARG A 82 -10.26 11.76 0.93
CA ARG A 82 -9.63 10.62 0.25
C ARG A 82 -10.61 9.90 -0.70
N ILE A 83 -11.86 9.73 -0.27
CA ILE A 83 -12.93 9.14 -1.08
C ILE A 83 -13.26 10.03 -2.29
N GLU A 84 -13.37 11.35 -2.10
CA GLU A 84 -13.62 12.26 -3.22
C GLU A 84 -12.47 12.28 -4.23
N ALA A 85 -11.22 12.19 -3.77
CA ALA A 85 -10.07 12.06 -4.66
C ALA A 85 -10.10 10.76 -5.47
N ALA A 86 -10.43 9.62 -4.84
CA ALA A 86 -10.57 8.34 -5.52
C ALA A 86 -11.69 8.38 -6.57
N LYS A 87 -12.86 8.96 -6.25
CA LYS A 87 -13.97 9.14 -7.20
C LYS A 87 -13.56 9.99 -8.40
N ALA A 88 -12.82 11.08 -8.18
CA ALA A 88 -12.36 11.95 -9.26
C ALA A 88 -11.37 11.23 -10.19
N LEU A 89 -10.51 10.36 -9.65
CA LEU A 89 -9.59 9.53 -10.45
C LEU A 89 -10.35 8.49 -11.31
N LEU A 90 -11.38 7.85 -10.76
CA LEU A 90 -12.19 6.86 -11.50
C LEU A 90 -12.95 7.48 -12.68
N GLN A 91 -13.49 8.69 -12.50
CA GLN A 91 -14.24 9.39 -13.54
C GLN A 91 -13.36 9.86 -14.71
N ARG A 92 -12.06 10.03 -14.48
CA ARG A 92 -11.12 10.56 -15.48
C ARG A 92 -10.54 9.49 -16.40
N GLY A 93 -10.63 8.20 -16.03
CA GLY A 93 -10.11 7.06 -16.79
C GLY A 93 -8.58 6.99 -16.85
N PRO A 94 -7.99 5.83 -17.18
CA PRO A 94 -6.56 5.74 -17.50
C PRO A 94 -6.33 6.46 -18.84
N GLY A 95 -5.49 7.50 -18.82
CA GLY A 95 -5.04 8.21 -20.03
C GLY A 95 -4.12 7.37 -20.91
#